data_AF-A0A820I173-F1
#
_entry.id   AF-A0A820I173-F1
#
_cell.length_a   1.000
_cell.length_b   1.000
_cell.length_c   1.000
_cell.angle_alpha   90.00
_cell.angle_beta   90.00
_cell.angle_gamma   90.00
#
_symmetry.space_group_name_H-M   'P 1'
#
loop_
_entity.id
_entity.type
_entity.pdbx_description
1 polymer ?
#
loop_
_entity_poly.entity_id
_entity_poly.type
_entity_poly.pdbx_seq_one_letter_code
_entity_poly.pdbx_strand_id
1 'polypeptide(L)'
;CQINNNLTCQHGGQCIPVDEYMSSSNKKFSCICPKGYSGDRCEIVDNKIILSFENDIVLSQSIFIHFIEAINGSVPMRMTTFRTIFPVKNSLTILWSRSFHLIFIELYNKNYYLVVIQKIYEQSTTIIKKIKSSDRCQHINELFNEIFVKLHLTRRIKYYHLSCQQNLSNLPCFYDDVHICLCYDHRKQRLANCFEFNYNMKSDCLGQSVCENVGQCFQDTEVLRCQFSSNRFGLSLDAILGYHIQPNISLLNQLNIVKISLALTVIFLVAGFINGVLSSITFNNKQICEVGCDVLKQQIQQYKHLLTASVLLVILGLPRLIILFVSKCMKSTNDGWLFLVGYFISFIPPMLTFVVFILPSKFYKE
;
A
#
# COMPACT_ATOMS: atom_id res chain seq x y z
N CYS A 1 -26.11 27.10 4.73
CA CYS A 1 -26.80 26.06 5.52
C CYS A 1 -27.71 26.74 6.52
N GLN A 2 -28.87 27.21 6.06
CA GLN A 2 -29.80 27.95 6.91
C GLN A 2 -30.94 27.06 7.37
N ILE A 3 -31.33 27.30 8.61
CA ILE A 3 -32.41 26.68 9.36
C ILE A 3 -33.73 27.15 8.74
N ASN A 4 -34.18 26.44 7.72
CA ASN A 4 -35.60 26.38 7.35
C ASN A 4 -35.88 24.99 6.76
N ASN A 5 -36.05 24.06 7.70
CA ASN A 5 -36.77 22.79 7.72
C ASN A 5 -36.75 21.78 6.54
N ASN A 6 -36.04 21.96 5.42
CA ASN A 6 -35.93 20.89 4.39
C ASN A 6 -34.65 20.91 3.52
N LEU A 7 -33.64 21.72 3.88
CA LEU A 7 -32.41 21.91 3.09
C LEU A 7 -31.14 21.55 3.89
N THR A 8 -31.15 20.37 4.50
CA THR A 8 -30.02 19.83 5.27
C THR A 8 -29.48 18.58 4.60
N CYS A 9 -28.17 18.34 4.77
CA CYS A 9 -27.58 17.06 4.41
C CYS A 9 -28.18 15.97 5.31
N GLN A 10 -28.55 14.85 4.72
CA GLN A 10 -29.11 13.70 5.40
C GLN A 10 -28.01 12.87 6.09
N HIS A 11 -28.42 11.91 6.91
CA HIS A 11 -27.54 10.93 7.58
C HIS A 11 -26.34 11.53 8.36
N GLY A 12 -26.46 12.77 8.83
CA GLY A 12 -25.38 13.46 9.55
C GLY A 12 -24.31 14.07 8.64
N GLY A 13 -24.61 14.31 7.37
CA GLY A 13 -23.73 15.05 6.47
C GLY A 13 -23.47 16.49 6.91
N GLN A 14 -22.26 16.97 6.68
CA GLN A 14 -21.86 18.34 6.99
C GLN A 14 -22.13 19.25 5.79
N CYS A 15 -22.92 20.30 6.00
CA CYS A 15 -23.27 21.25 4.95
C CYS A 15 -22.22 22.37 4.85
N ILE A 16 -21.80 22.69 3.64
CA ILE A 16 -20.85 23.77 3.32
C ILE A 16 -21.50 24.73 2.32
N PRO A 17 -21.52 26.05 2.58
CA PRO A 17 -21.98 27.03 1.60
C PRO A 17 -20.98 27.10 0.43
N VAL A 18 -21.48 27.14 -0.81
CA VAL A 18 -20.65 27.31 -2.01
C VAL A 18 -20.81 28.75 -2.48
N ASP A 19 -19.69 29.44 -2.73
CA ASP A 19 -19.72 30.85 -3.17
C ASP A 19 -20.40 30.98 -4.54
N GLU A 20 -21.26 32.00 -4.67
CA GLU A 20 -22.08 32.27 -5.87
C GLU A 20 -21.25 32.49 -7.14
N TYR A 21 -19.97 32.86 -7.01
CA TYR A 21 -19.07 33.11 -8.14
C TYR A 21 -18.49 31.85 -8.79
N MET A 22 -18.63 30.65 -8.18
CA MET A 22 -18.03 29.40 -8.67
C MET A 22 -19.03 28.40 -9.27
N SER A 23 -20.33 28.72 -9.29
CA SER A 23 -21.36 27.73 -9.64
C SER A 23 -22.08 28.07 -10.94
N SER A 24 -21.90 27.21 -11.95
CA SER A 24 -22.74 27.16 -13.16
C SER A 24 -24.15 26.59 -12.90
N SER A 25 -24.43 26.18 -11.66
CA SER A 25 -25.71 25.64 -11.21
C SER A 25 -26.17 26.38 -9.95
N ASN A 26 -27.48 26.64 -9.80
CA ASN A 26 -28.09 27.37 -8.67
C ASN A 26 -27.95 26.69 -7.27
N LYS A 27 -26.92 25.86 -7.03
CA LYS A 27 -26.68 25.17 -5.77
C LYS A 27 -26.00 26.11 -4.76
N LYS A 28 -26.74 26.55 -3.74
CA LYS A 28 -26.26 27.43 -2.65
C LYS A 28 -25.46 26.72 -1.55
N PHE A 29 -25.37 25.40 -1.60
CA PHE A 29 -24.63 24.59 -0.63
C PHE A 29 -24.22 23.24 -1.24
N SER A 30 -23.19 22.64 -0.64
CA SER A 30 -22.69 21.28 -0.93
C SER A 30 -22.63 20.48 0.38
N CYS A 31 -22.79 19.15 0.28
CA CYS A 31 -22.79 18.26 1.42
C CYS A 31 -21.53 17.39 1.44
N ILE A 32 -20.84 17.37 2.59
CA ILE A 32 -19.83 16.37 2.90
C ILE A 32 -20.52 15.20 3.57
N CYS A 33 -20.52 14.04 2.90
CA CYS A 33 -21.18 12.85 3.40
C CYS A 33 -20.31 12.02 4.34
N PRO A 34 -20.90 11.45 5.41
CA PRO A 34 -20.22 10.51 6.28
C PRO A 34 -19.95 9.20 5.52
N LYS A 35 -19.04 8.38 6.06
CA LYS A 35 -18.68 7.10 5.43
C LYS A 35 -19.91 6.19 5.31
N GLY A 36 -20.14 5.63 4.12
CA GLY A 36 -21.25 4.74 3.82
C GLY A 36 -22.48 5.44 3.25
N TYR A 37 -22.41 6.76 3.04
CA TYR A 37 -23.45 7.55 2.42
C TYR A 37 -22.87 8.43 1.31
N SER A 38 -23.65 8.60 0.26
CA SER A 38 -23.29 9.38 -0.93
C SER A 38 -24.51 10.14 -1.47
N GLY A 39 -24.33 10.91 -2.55
CA GLY A 39 -25.38 11.75 -3.15
C GLY A 39 -25.24 13.22 -2.76
N ASP A 40 -25.98 14.08 -3.45
CA ASP A 40 -25.92 15.54 -3.29
C ASP A 40 -26.26 16.01 -1.87
N ARG A 41 -27.07 15.21 -1.16
CA ARG A 41 -27.51 15.44 0.21
C ARG A 41 -27.22 14.23 1.11
N CYS A 42 -26.32 13.33 0.72
CA CYS A 42 -26.01 12.12 1.48
C CYS A 42 -27.22 11.18 1.65
N GLU A 43 -28.14 11.19 0.69
CA GLU A 43 -29.38 10.43 0.67
C GLU A 43 -29.19 8.96 0.25
N ILE A 44 -28.10 8.65 -0.45
CA ILE A 44 -27.80 7.32 -0.97
C ILE A 44 -27.02 6.53 0.06
N VAL A 45 -27.48 5.32 0.39
CA VAL A 45 -26.70 4.35 1.16
C VAL A 45 -25.77 3.61 0.21
N ASP A 46 -24.47 3.62 0.50
CA ASP A 46 -23.45 2.94 -0.31
C ASP A 46 -23.64 1.42 -0.28
N ASN A 47 -23.32 0.76 -1.39
CA ASN A 47 -23.26 -0.69 -1.45
C ASN A 47 -22.14 -1.20 -0.53
N LYS A 48 -22.42 -2.27 0.21
CA LYS A 48 -21.49 -2.88 1.15
C LYS A 48 -20.97 -4.19 0.59
N ILE A 49 -19.71 -4.21 0.17
CA ILE A 49 -19.08 -5.40 -0.39
C ILE A 49 -18.13 -5.98 0.66
N ILE A 50 -18.43 -7.20 1.12
CA ILE A 50 -17.64 -7.94 2.11
C ILE A 50 -16.94 -9.09 1.39
N LEU A 51 -15.63 -8.95 1.24
CA LEU A 51 -14.78 -9.98 0.66
C LEU A 51 -14.13 -10.77 1.77
N SER A 52 -14.10 -12.09 1.65
CA SER A 52 -13.30 -12.98 2.49
C SER A 52 -12.39 -13.85 1.63
N PHE A 53 -11.23 -14.24 2.16
CA PHE A 53 -10.21 -14.96 1.41
C PHE A 53 -9.99 -16.35 1.97
N GLU A 54 -9.83 -17.33 1.08
CA GLU A 54 -9.41 -18.67 1.42
C GLU A 54 -7.90 -18.72 1.75
N ASN A 55 -7.49 -19.69 2.57
CA ASN A 55 -6.15 -19.70 3.19
C ASN A 55 -5.00 -19.92 2.19
N ASP A 56 -5.31 -20.41 0.99
CA ASP A 56 -4.38 -20.65 -0.11
C ASP A 56 -4.06 -19.38 -0.92
N ILE A 57 -4.81 -18.29 -0.71
CA ILE A 57 -4.62 -17.03 -1.43
C ILE A 57 -3.56 -16.18 -0.74
N VAL A 58 -2.49 -15.89 -1.47
CA VAL A 58 -1.43 -14.98 -1.01
C VAL A 58 -1.90 -13.52 -1.18
N LEU A 59 -2.13 -12.85 -0.05
CA LEU A 59 -2.59 -11.45 0.00
C LEU A 59 -1.41 -10.47 -0.04
N SER A 60 -1.52 -9.42 -0.85
CA SER A 60 -0.62 -8.27 -0.84
C SER A 60 -1.05 -7.22 0.20
N GLN A 61 -0.12 -6.34 0.60
CA GLN A 61 -0.40 -5.20 1.50
C GLN A 61 -1.54 -4.32 0.99
N SER A 62 -1.56 -4.07 -0.32
CA SER A 62 -2.62 -3.36 -1.02
C SER A 62 -3.31 -4.28 -2.02
N ILE A 63 -4.64 -4.24 -2.05
CA ILE A 63 -5.46 -4.90 -3.05
C ILE A 63 -6.11 -3.82 -3.89
N PHE A 64 -5.99 -3.95 -5.21
CA PHE A 64 -6.73 -3.08 -6.14
C PHE A 64 -8.06 -3.73 -6.48
N ILE A 65 -9.11 -2.91 -6.52
CA ILE A 65 -10.48 -3.32 -6.81
C ILE A 65 -10.92 -2.52 -8.02
N HIS A 66 -11.31 -3.24 -9.06
CA HIS A 66 -11.72 -2.70 -10.35
C HIS A 66 -13.23 -2.88 -10.48
N PHE A 67 -13.97 -1.77 -10.44
CA PHE A 67 -15.39 -1.71 -10.70
C PHE A 67 -15.59 -1.39 -12.18
N ILE A 68 -16.38 -2.20 -12.88
CA ILE A 68 -16.66 -2.00 -14.29
C ILE A 68 -18.16 -1.86 -14.48
N GLU A 69 -18.55 -0.76 -15.10
CA GLU A 69 -19.90 -0.48 -15.51
C GLU A 69 -20.04 -0.77 -17.01
N ALA A 70 -20.94 -1.70 -17.34
CA ALA A 70 -21.29 -2.01 -18.72
C ALA A 70 -22.65 -1.38 -19.03
N ILE A 71 -22.65 -0.35 -19.88
CA ILE A 71 -23.88 0.27 -20.39
C ILE A 71 -24.09 -0.25 -21.81
N ASN A 72 -25.32 -0.63 -22.15
CA ASN A 72 -25.63 -1.15 -23.48
C ASN A 72 -25.22 -0.15 -24.57
N GLY A 73 -24.39 -0.61 -25.51
CA GLY A 73 -23.95 0.20 -26.66
C GLY A 73 -22.77 1.13 -26.41
N SER A 74 -22.19 1.15 -25.20
CA SER A 74 -20.97 1.91 -24.91
C SER A 74 -19.81 1.00 -24.47
N VAL A 75 -18.60 1.57 -24.54
CA VAL A 75 -17.41 0.91 -24.01
C VAL A 75 -17.53 0.83 -22.48
N PRO A 76 -17.24 -0.34 -21.85
CA PRO A 76 -17.32 -0.47 -20.41
C PRO A 76 -16.43 0.56 -19.69
N MET A 77 -17.01 1.29 -18.74
CA MET A 77 -16.27 2.27 -17.94
C MET A 77 -15.67 1.59 -16.70
N ARG A 78 -14.39 1.82 -16.45
CA ARG A 78 -13.67 1.24 -15.32
C ARG A 78 -13.32 2.29 -14.28
N MET A 79 -13.64 2.00 -13.03
CA MET A 79 -13.20 2.76 -11.86
C MET A 79 -12.37 1.86 -10.95
N THR A 80 -11.27 2.39 -10.44
CA THR A 80 -10.32 1.61 -9.65
C THR A 80 -10.14 2.24 -8.28
N THR A 81 -10.16 1.41 -7.25
CA THR A 81 -9.80 1.80 -5.89
C THR A 81 -8.84 0.80 -5.30
N PHE A 82 -8.22 1.12 -4.18
CA PHE A 82 -7.40 0.17 -3.46
C PHE A 82 -7.77 0.15 -1.97
N ARG A 83 -7.49 -0.96 -1.33
CA ARG A 83 -7.60 -1.10 0.12
C ARG A 83 -6.38 -1.79 0.67
N THR A 84 -5.92 -1.32 1.82
CA THR A 84 -4.93 -2.04 2.61
C THR A 84 -5.64 -3.17 3.35
N ILE A 85 -5.15 -4.39 3.17
CA ILE A 85 -5.59 -5.56 3.93
C ILE A 85 -4.50 -5.88 4.94
N PHE A 86 -4.88 -6.26 6.16
CA PHE A 86 -3.92 -6.81 7.13
C PHE A 86 -3.93 -8.34 7.00
N PRO A 87 -2.77 -9.04 7.04
CA PRO A 87 -2.69 -10.46 6.68
C PRO A 87 -3.49 -11.37 7.62
N VAL A 88 -3.78 -10.90 8.83
CA VAL A 88 -4.54 -11.65 9.85
C VAL A 88 -6.06 -11.45 9.71
N LYS A 89 -6.49 -10.38 9.04
CA LYS A 89 -7.89 -10.18 8.68
C LYS A 89 -8.12 -10.75 7.29
N ASN A 90 -8.60 -12.00 7.22
CA ASN A 90 -9.01 -12.66 5.97
C ASN A 90 -10.28 -12.06 5.36
N SER A 91 -10.64 -10.81 5.71
CA SER A 91 -11.83 -10.15 5.22
C SER A 91 -11.63 -8.65 5.05
N LEU A 92 -12.25 -8.10 4.01
CA LEU A 92 -12.25 -6.69 3.67
C LEU A 92 -13.68 -6.22 3.44
N THR A 93 -14.00 -5.03 3.96
CA THR A 93 -15.28 -4.36 3.67
C THR A 93 -15.02 -3.11 2.84
N ILE A 94 -15.74 -3.01 1.73
CA ILE A 94 -15.69 -1.89 0.79
C ILE A 94 -17.08 -1.25 0.77
N LEU A 95 -17.11 0.06 0.86
CA LEU A 95 -18.31 0.86 0.66
C LEU A 95 -18.18 1.54 -0.70
N TRP A 96 -19.18 1.33 -1.57
CA TRP A 96 -19.14 1.78 -2.96
C TRP A 96 -20.50 2.36 -3.39
N SER A 97 -20.50 3.58 -3.88
CA SER A 97 -21.73 4.33 -4.15
C SER A 97 -22.23 4.27 -5.58
N ARG A 98 -21.35 3.94 -6.53
CA ARG A 98 -21.64 3.99 -7.96
C ARG A 98 -22.19 2.68 -8.50
N SER A 99 -22.83 2.77 -9.65
CA SER A 99 -23.24 1.62 -10.44
C SER A 99 -22.03 0.80 -10.90
N PHE A 100 -22.19 -0.52 -10.91
CA PHE A 100 -21.22 -1.46 -11.44
C PHE A 100 -21.95 -2.75 -11.86
N HIS A 101 -21.34 -3.48 -12.78
CA HIS A 101 -21.83 -4.76 -13.27
C HIS A 101 -20.82 -5.89 -13.06
N LEU A 102 -19.52 -5.54 -13.05
CA LEU A 102 -18.43 -6.47 -12.80
C LEU A 102 -17.51 -5.91 -11.71
N ILE A 103 -17.01 -6.79 -10.86
CA ILE A 103 -15.95 -6.48 -9.90
C ILE A 103 -14.81 -7.47 -10.11
N PHE A 104 -13.61 -6.95 -10.33
CA PHE A 104 -12.37 -7.71 -10.27
C PHE A 104 -11.51 -7.21 -9.12
N ILE A 105 -10.75 -8.12 -8.50
CA ILE A 105 -9.66 -7.75 -7.61
C ILE A 105 -8.33 -8.12 -8.24
N GLU A 106 -7.36 -7.26 -8.05
CA GLU A 106 -5.97 -7.47 -8.45
C GLU A 106 -5.12 -7.61 -7.20
N LEU A 107 -4.48 -8.77 -7.09
CA LEU A 107 -3.56 -9.15 -6.01
C LEU A 107 -2.11 -9.12 -6.49
N TYR A 108 -1.21 -9.60 -5.62
CA TYR A 108 0.23 -9.72 -5.90
C TYR A 108 0.52 -10.30 -7.30
N ASN A 109 1.51 -9.72 -7.98
CA ASN A 109 1.96 -10.09 -9.34
C ASN A 109 0.91 -9.96 -10.45
N LYS A 110 -0.01 -8.98 -10.37
CA LYS A 110 -1.06 -8.77 -11.39
C LYS A 110 -1.95 -10.01 -11.58
N ASN A 111 -2.24 -10.72 -10.48
CA ASN A 111 -3.21 -11.81 -10.50
C ASN A 111 -4.62 -11.24 -10.33
N TYR A 112 -5.51 -11.51 -11.29
CA TYR A 112 -6.88 -11.04 -11.28
C TYR A 112 -7.83 -12.14 -10.79
N TYR A 113 -8.79 -11.77 -9.94
CA TYR A 113 -9.86 -12.65 -9.50
C TYR A 113 -11.20 -11.99 -9.79
N LEU A 114 -12.13 -12.79 -10.32
CA LEU A 114 -13.49 -12.37 -10.56
C LEU A 114 -14.30 -12.44 -9.27
N VAL A 115 -14.90 -11.33 -8.87
CA VAL A 115 -15.65 -11.24 -7.61
C VAL A 115 -17.15 -11.29 -7.86
N VAL A 116 -17.65 -10.40 -8.72
CA VAL A 116 -19.08 -10.22 -8.98
C VAL A 116 -19.31 -10.13 -10.47
N ILE A 117 -20.37 -10.80 -10.93
CA ILE A 117 -21.01 -10.57 -12.22
C ILE A 117 -22.50 -10.39 -11.97
N GLN A 118 -23.05 -9.24 -12.36
CA GLN A 118 -24.47 -8.98 -12.29
C GLN A 118 -24.97 -8.30 -13.57
N LYS A 119 -26.19 -8.66 -14.00
CA LYS A 119 -26.82 -8.09 -15.20
C LYS A 119 -27.55 -6.78 -14.90
N ILE A 120 -28.13 -6.69 -13.71
CA ILE A 120 -28.90 -5.53 -13.25
C ILE A 120 -28.19 -5.04 -11.99
N TYR A 121 -27.87 -3.76 -11.96
CA TYR A 121 -27.32 -3.12 -10.77
C TYR A 121 -28.46 -2.78 -9.81
N GLU A 122 -28.33 -3.23 -8.56
CA GLU A 122 -29.23 -2.89 -7.47
C GLU A 122 -28.50 -2.03 -6.44
N GLN A 123 -29.05 -0.86 -6.15
CA GLN A 123 -28.48 0.13 -5.24
C GLN A 123 -28.67 -0.26 -3.77
N SER A 124 -27.71 0.11 -2.92
CA SER A 124 -27.72 -0.12 -1.47
C SER A 124 -27.73 -1.61 -1.08
N THR A 125 -27.11 -2.46 -1.89
CA THR A 125 -27.03 -3.91 -1.64
C THR A 125 -25.80 -4.31 -0.82
N THR A 126 -25.94 -5.40 -0.07
CA THR A 126 -24.80 -6.03 0.63
C THR A 126 -24.37 -7.28 -0.12
N ILE A 127 -23.15 -7.27 -0.65
CA ILE A 127 -22.57 -8.39 -1.40
C ILE A 127 -21.54 -9.08 -0.50
N ILE A 128 -21.72 -10.37 -0.25
CA ILE A 128 -20.78 -11.18 0.52
C ILE A 128 -20.18 -12.24 -0.40
N LYS A 129 -18.85 -12.22 -0.58
CA LYS A 129 -18.14 -13.17 -1.43
C LYS A 129 -16.90 -13.72 -0.72
N LYS A 130 -16.79 -15.04 -0.68
CA LYS A 130 -15.53 -15.73 -0.34
C LYS A 130 -14.77 -16.01 -1.63
N ILE A 131 -13.60 -15.40 -1.78
CA ILE A 131 -12.69 -15.59 -2.91
C ILE A 131 -11.97 -16.92 -2.73
N LYS A 132 -12.03 -17.73 -3.79
CA LYS A 132 -11.35 -19.03 -3.88
C LYS A 132 -10.34 -19.02 -5.02
N SER A 133 -9.42 -19.97 -5.04
CA SER A 133 -8.51 -20.17 -6.17
C SER A 133 -9.24 -20.43 -7.50
N SER A 134 -10.45 -20.99 -7.46
CA SER A 134 -11.30 -21.16 -8.66
C SER A 134 -11.82 -19.85 -9.25
N ASP A 135 -11.84 -18.75 -8.49
CA ASP A 135 -12.26 -17.43 -8.96
C ASP A 135 -11.13 -16.69 -9.72
N ARG A 136 -9.91 -17.25 -9.75
CA ARG A 136 -8.75 -16.68 -10.44
C ARG A 136 -8.98 -16.68 -11.96
N CYS A 137 -8.77 -15.52 -12.59
CA CYS A 137 -8.68 -15.45 -14.04
C CYS A 137 -7.31 -15.97 -14.47
N GLN A 138 -7.28 -16.94 -15.38
CA GLN A 138 -6.01 -17.50 -15.87
C GLN A 138 -5.38 -16.60 -16.94
N HIS A 139 -4.05 -16.54 -16.97
CA HIS A 139 -3.35 -15.85 -18.06
C HIS A 139 -3.42 -16.70 -19.34
N ILE A 140 -3.48 -16.06 -20.51
CA ILE A 140 -3.59 -16.77 -21.79
C ILE A 140 -2.43 -17.75 -22.05
N ASN A 141 -1.24 -17.46 -21.51
CA ASN A 141 -0.06 -18.33 -21.56
C ASN A 141 -0.25 -19.64 -20.78
N GLU A 142 -1.15 -19.67 -19.78
CA GLU A 142 -1.49 -20.88 -19.03
C GLU A 142 -2.50 -21.75 -19.80
N LEU A 143 -3.22 -21.16 -20.76
CA LEU A 143 -4.32 -21.79 -21.49
C LEU A 143 -3.92 -22.36 -22.86
N PHE A 144 -2.92 -21.76 -23.50
CA PHE A 144 -2.53 -22.11 -24.86
C PHE A 144 -1.03 -22.33 -24.99
N ASN A 145 -0.67 -23.14 -26.00
CA ASN A 145 0.73 -23.35 -26.39
C ASN A 145 1.40 -22.03 -26.81
N GLU A 146 2.71 -21.95 -26.64
CA GLU A 146 3.50 -20.74 -26.95
C GLU A 146 3.31 -20.23 -28.38
N ILE A 147 3.11 -21.12 -29.35
CA ILE A 147 2.89 -20.77 -30.76
C ILE A 147 1.64 -19.90 -30.91
N PHE A 148 0.58 -20.25 -30.17
CA PHE A 148 -0.68 -19.52 -30.21
C PHE A 148 -0.56 -18.13 -29.57
N VAL A 149 0.12 -18.04 -28.43
CA VAL A 149 0.36 -16.78 -27.72
C VAL A 149 1.07 -15.76 -28.63
N LYS A 150 2.00 -16.24 -29.46
CA LYS A 150 2.78 -15.43 -30.42
C LYS A 150 1.97 -14.99 -31.65
N LEU A 151 0.75 -15.49 -31.86
CA LEU A 151 -0.10 -15.04 -32.97
C LEU A 151 -0.56 -13.59 -32.77
N HIS A 152 -0.82 -12.91 -33.88
CA HIS A 152 -1.40 -11.56 -33.86
C HIS A 152 -2.79 -11.57 -33.18
N LEU A 153 -3.09 -10.50 -32.42
CA LEU A 153 -4.34 -10.32 -31.65
C LEU A 153 -5.62 -10.67 -32.44
N THR A 154 -5.72 -10.23 -33.69
CA THR A 154 -6.88 -10.50 -34.57
C THR A 154 -7.09 -11.98 -34.88
N ARG A 155 -6.02 -12.78 -34.86
CA ARG A 155 -6.11 -14.25 -34.99
C ARG A 155 -6.44 -14.87 -33.64
N ARG A 156 -5.82 -14.41 -32.55
CA ARG A 156 -6.06 -14.93 -31.19
C ARG A 156 -7.53 -14.83 -30.79
N ILE A 157 -8.15 -13.66 -30.98
CA ILE A 157 -9.56 -13.38 -30.59
C ILE A 157 -10.55 -14.39 -31.19
N LYS A 158 -10.30 -14.88 -32.42
CA LYS A 158 -11.18 -15.87 -33.07
C LYS A 158 -11.28 -17.20 -32.32
N TYR A 159 -10.27 -17.52 -31.50
CA TYR A 159 -10.19 -18.79 -30.77
C TYR A 159 -10.51 -18.63 -29.27
N TYR A 160 -10.83 -17.42 -28.79
CA TYR A 160 -11.10 -17.17 -27.37
C TYR A 160 -12.32 -17.94 -26.84
N HIS A 161 -13.30 -18.21 -27.70
CA HIS A 161 -14.42 -19.07 -27.34
C HIS A 161 -14.00 -20.52 -27.05
N LEU A 162 -12.97 -21.04 -27.74
CA LEU A 162 -12.50 -22.42 -27.52
C LEU A 162 -11.94 -22.61 -26.11
N SER A 163 -11.25 -21.61 -25.55
CA SER A 163 -10.72 -21.67 -24.18
C SER A 163 -11.81 -21.91 -23.15
N CYS A 164 -12.96 -21.25 -23.33
CA CYS A 164 -14.10 -21.44 -22.44
C CYS A 164 -14.77 -22.81 -22.64
N GLN A 165 -14.63 -23.44 -23.82
CA GLN A 165 -15.28 -24.71 -24.16
C GLN A 165 -14.44 -25.94 -23.80
N GLN A 166 -13.11 -25.86 -23.95
CA GLN A 166 -12.21 -27.02 -23.83
C GLN A 166 -11.76 -27.32 -22.40
N ASN A 167 -11.79 -26.33 -21.50
CA ASN A 167 -11.34 -26.54 -20.13
C ASN A 167 -12.33 -27.38 -19.30
N LEU A 168 -11.87 -28.53 -18.79
CA LEU A 168 -12.63 -29.43 -17.90
C LEU A 168 -13.05 -28.75 -16.58
N SER A 169 -12.29 -27.77 -16.13
CA SER A 169 -12.58 -26.93 -14.99
C SER A 169 -13.33 -25.68 -15.45
N ASN A 170 -14.51 -25.43 -14.87
CA ASN A 170 -15.40 -24.30 -15.17
C ASN A 170 -14.72 -22.92 -15.10
N LEU A 171 -13.90 -22.57 -16.08
CA LEU A 171 -13.09 -21.34 -16.13
C LEU A 171 -14.00 -20.10 -16.08
N PRO A 172 -13.93 -19.25 -15.04
CA PRO A 172 -14.81 -18.08 -14.96
C PRO A 172 -14.37 -16.97 -15.92
N CYS A 173 -13.06 -16.77 -16.04
CA CYS A 173 -12.45 -15.69 -16.79
C CYS A 173 -11.01 -16.03 -17.15
N PHE A 174 -10.49 -15.32 -18.15
CA PHE A 174 -9.08 -15.32 -18.50
C PHE A 174 -8.68 -13.97 -19.07
N TYR A 175 -7.39 -13.75 -19.22
CA TYR A 175 -6.88 -12.47 -19.69
C TYR A 175 -5.61 -12.62 -20.52
N ASP A 176 -5.41 -11.69 -21.46
CA ASP A 176 -4.20 -11.55 -22.26
C ASP A 176 -3.53 -10.19 -21.99
N ASP A 177 -2.62 -9.77 -22.86
CA ASP A 177 -1.89 -8.50 -22.71
C ASP A 177 -2.77 -7.24 -22.89
N VAL A 178 -3.99 -7.37 -23.45
CA VAL A 178 -4.85 -6.24 -23.85
C VAL A 178 -6.29 -6.34 -23.33
N HIS A 179 -6.82 -7.54 -23.15
CA HIS A 179 -8.23 -7.82 -22.88
C HIS A 179 -8.39 -8.72 -21.66
N ILE A 180 -9.49 -8.51 -20.93
CA ILE A 180 -10.05 -9.48 -20.01
C ILE A 180 -11.29 -10.09 -20.64
N CYS A 181 -11.41 -11.40 -20.52
CA CYS A 181 -12.50 -12.20 -21.08
C CYS A 181 -13.27 -12.93 -19.98
N LEU A 182 -14.60 -12.87 -20.07
CA LEU A 182 -15.53 -13.60 -19.23
C LEU A 182 -16.09 -14.82 -19.98
N CYS A 183 -16.06 -15.99 -19.35
CA CYS A 183 -16.67 -17.19 -19.90
C CYS A 183 -18.10 -17.35 -19.36
N TYR A 184 -19.09 -17.45 -20.25
CA TYR A 184 -20.49 -17.61 -19.87
C TYR A 184 -21.20 -18.64 -20.75
N ASP A 185 -22.22 -19.28 -20.21
CA ASP A 185 -22.99 -20.28 -20.94
C ASP A 185 -24.12 -19.62 -21.74
N HIS A 186 -24.17 -19.93 -23.05
CA HIS A 186 -25.21 -19.48 -23.95
C HIS A 186 -25.69 -20.63 -24.84
N ARG A 187 -26.97 -21.00 -24.73
CA ARG A 187 -27.64 -21.99 -25.61
C ARG A 187 -26.81 -23.28 -25.82
N LYS A 188 -26.25 -23.84 -24.73
CA LYS A 188 -25.41 -25.06 -24.66
C LYS A 188 -23.97 -24.92 -25.16
N GLN A 189 -23.52 -23.71 -25.50
CA GLN A 189 -22.12 -23.42 -25.80
C GLN A 189 -21.59 -22.41 -24.79
N ARG A 190 -20.38 -22.64 -24.30
CA ARG A 190 -19.70 -21.65 -23.47
C ARG A 190 -18.97 -20.68 -24.37
N LEU A 191 -19.26 -19.40 -24.21
CA LEU A 191 -18.70 -18.33 -25.03
C LEU A 191 -17.83 -17.41 -24.17
N ALA A 192 -16.91 -16.74 -24.84
CA ALA A 192 -16.06 -15.72 -24.24
C ALA A 192 -16.61 -14.33 -24.59
N ASN A 193 -16.80 -13.47 -23.60
CA ASN A 193 -17.08 -12.05 -23.81
C ASN A 193 -15.88 -11.23 -23.34
N CYS A 194 -15.21 -10.54 -24.25
CA CYS A 194 -13.94 -9.87 -24.00
C CYS A 194 -14.08 -8.37 -24.19
N PHE A 195 -13.43 -7.61 -23.31
CA PHE A 195 -13.34 -6.16 -23.40
C PHE A 195 -11.90 -5.73 -23.12
N GLU A 196 -11.53 -4.58 -23.68
CA GLU A 196 -10.20 -4.02 -23.49
C GLU A 196 -9.97 -3.67 -22.02
N PHE A 197 -8.81 -4.05 -21.49
CA PHE A 197 -8.41 -3.81 -20.12
C PHE A 197 -6.97 -3.29 -20.10
N ASN A 198 -6.83 -1.97 -19.93
CA ASN A 198 -5.50 -1.37 -19.84
C ASN A 198 -4.85 -1.69 -18.48
N TYR A 199 -3.92 -2.67 -18.49
CA TYR A 199 -3.15 -3.13 -17.34
C TYR A 199 -2.11 -2.13 -16.80
N ASN A 200 -1.86 -1.05 -17.53
CA ASN A 200 -0.87 -0.03 -17.18
C ASN A 200 -1.52 1.34 -16.96
N MET A 201 -2.85 1.43 -16.98
CA MET A 201 -3.56 2.68 -16.74
C MET A 201 -3.25 3.21 -15.34
N LYS A 202 -2.61 4.37 -15.31
CA LYS A 202 -2.42 5.16 -14.10
C LYS A 202 -3.61 6.09 -13.96
N SER A 203 -4.16 6.17 -12.76
CA SER A 203 -5.24 7.08 -12.43
C SER A 203 -4.69 8.51 -12.30
N ASP A 204 -4.43 9.14 -13.44
CA ASP A 204 -3.82 10.47 -13.49
C ASP A 204 -4.86 11.61 -13.36
N CYS A 205 -6.11 11.29 -12.99
CA CYS A 205 -7.19 12.24 -12.75
C CYS A 205 -7.29 13.33 -13.82
N LEU A 206 -7.38 12.93 -15.09
CA LEU A 206 -7.50 13.82 -16.26
C LEU A 206 -6.34 14.85 -16.38
N GLY A 207 -5.18 14.55 -15.80
CA GLY A 207 -4.02 15.46 -15.76
C GLY A 207 -4.13 16.56 -14.70
N GLN A 208 -5.18 16.56 -13.88
CA GLN A 208 -5.41 17.49 -12.78
C GLN A 208 -5.05 16.89 -11.43
N SER A 209 -4.03 16.03 -11.35
CA SER A 209 -3.61 15.48 -10.07
C SER A 209 -3.05 16.58 -9.16
N VAL A 210 -3.91 17.21 -8.36
CA VAL A 210 -3.54 18.17 -7.31
C VAL A 210 -2.96 17.46 -6.08
N CYS A 211 -2.77 16.13 -6.16
CA CYS A 211 -2.21 15.35 -5.06
C CYS A 211 -0.71 15.60 -4.93
N GLU A 212 -0.34 16.39 -3.93
CA GLU A 212 1.06 16.60 -3.54
C GLU A 212 1.71 15.30 -3.01
N ASN A 213 3.04 15.29 -2.91
CA ASN A 213 3.82 14.21 -2.27
C ASN A 213 3.65 12.80 -2.89
N VAL A 214 3.55 12.69 -4.22
CA VAL A 214 3.42 11.40 -4.94
C VAL A 214 2.10 10.67 -4.58
N GLY A 215 1.11 11.39 -4.06
CA GLY A 215 -0.23 10.86 -3.83
C GLY A 215 -0.85 10.38 -5.13
N GLN A 216 -1.36 9.14 -5.15
CA GLN A 216 -2.12 8.66 -6.29
C GLN A 216 -3.56 9.14 -6.16
N CYS A 217 -4.02 9.84 -7.19
CA CYS A 217 -5.40 10.26 -7.28
C CYS A 217 -6.23 9.08 -7.75
N PHE A 218 -7.31 8.77 -7.04
CA PHE A 218 -8.31 7.80 -7.50
C PHE A 218 -9.61 8.55 -7.71
N GLN A 219 -10.17 8.40 -8.91
CA GLN A 219 -11.27 9.22 -9.38
C GLN A 219 -12.61 8.63 -8.92
N ASP A 220 -13.22 9.26 -7.92
CA ASP A 220 -14.68 9.31 -7.81
C ASP A 220 -15.08 10.61 -8.51
N THR A 221 -15.70 10.52 -9.69
CA THR A 221 -15.79 11.58 -10.73
C THR A 221 -16.38 12.94 -10.36
N GLU A 222 -16.62 13.26 -9.10
CA GLU A 222 -16.98 14.61 -8.63
C GLU A 222 -16.11 15.09 -7.45
N VAL A 223 -15.44 14.18 -6.74
CA VAL A 223 -14.55 14.51 -5.63
C VAL A 223 -13.22 13.81 -5.85
N LEU A 224 -12.21 14.59 -6.24
CA LEU A 224 -10.83 14.13 -6.28
C LEU A 224 -10.42 13.73 -4.86
N ARG A 225 -10.30 12.42 -4.61
CA ARG A 225 -9.87 11.93 -3.31
C ARG A 225 -8.43 11.45 -3.42
N CYS A 226 -7.51 12.28 -2.91
CA CYS A 226 -6.13 11.86 -2.75
C CYS A 226 -6.07 10.81 -1.64
N GLN A 227 -5.64 9.59 -2.00
CA GLN A 227 -5.34 8.55 -1.04
C GLN A 227 -3.86 8.24 -1.09
N PHE A 228 -3.20 8.37 0.06
CA PHE A 228 -1.82 7.97 0.20
C PHE A 228 -1.73 6.45 0.13
N SER A 229 -1.11 5.93 -0.93
CA SER A 229 -0.66 4.55 -0.96
C SER A 229 0.71 4.48 -0.29
N SER A 230 0.77 3.86 0.90
CA SER A 230 2.02 3.68 1.66
C SER A 230 2.99 2.70 1.00
N ASN A 231 2.66 2.13 -0.16
CA ASN A 231 3.53 1.19 -0.89
C ASN A 231 4.90 1.80 -1.29
N ARG A 232 5.16 3.09 -1.04
CA ARG A 232 6.39 3.75 -1.48
C ARG A 232 7.18 4.53 -0.45
N PHE A 233 6.66 4.85 0.73
CA PHE A 233 7.38 5.74 1.65
C PHE A 233 7.13 5.38 3.10
N GLY A 234 8.14 4.77 3.72
CA GLY A 234 8.07 4.30 5.09
C GLY A 234 9.38 3.72 5.59
N LEU A 235 10.38 4.57 5.80
CA LEU A 235 11.70 4.16 6.34
C LEU A 235 11.80 4.31 7.87
N SER A 236 10.76 4.85 8.52
CA SER A 236 10.68 4.86 9.97
C SER A 236 10.33 3.45 10.47
N LEU A 237 10.77 3.14 11.69
CA LEU A 237 10.35 1.91 12.37
C LEU A 237 8.82 1.81 12.36
N ASP A 238 8.12 2.91 12.60
CA ASP A 238 6.64 2.96 12.58
C ASP A 238 6.03 2.59 11.24
N ALA A 239 6.71 2.88 10.12
CA ALA A 239 6.19 2.53 8.81
C ALA A 239 6.53 1.08 8.42
N ILE A 240 7.69 0.56 8.83
CA ILE A 240 8.10 -0.84 8.63
C ILE A 240 7.28 -1.77 9.53
N LEU A 241 7.17 -1.44 10.82
CA LEU A 241 6.48 -2.24 11.82
C LEU A 241 4.98 -1.95 11.90
N GLY A 242 4.52 -0.75 11.54
CA GLY A 242 3.13 -0.35 11.77
C GLY A 242 2.10 -1.26 11.11
N TYR A 243 2.44 -1.88 9.99
CA TYR A 243 1.58 -2.88 9.33
C TYR A 243 1.61 -4.26 10.02
N HIS A 244 2.69 -4.56 10.75
CA HIS A 244 2.85 -5.82 11.49
C HIS A 244 2.35 -5.72 12.95
N ILE A 245 2.23 -4.52 13.51
CA ILE A 245 1.70 -4.29 14.86
C ILE A 245 0.18 -4.44 14.84
N GLN A 246 -0.33 -5.28 15.73
CA GLN A 246 -1.76 -5.47 15.91
C GLN A 246 -2.18 -4.86 17.26
N PRO A 247 -3.00 -3.79 17.25
CA PRO A 247 -3.33 -3.08 18.48
C PRO A 247 -4.23 -3.87 19.44
N ASN A 248 -5.01 -4.83 18.91
CA ASN A 248 -6.06 -5.52 19.67
C ASN A 248 -5.60 -6.85 20.30
N ILE A 249 -4.31 -7.19 20.23
CA ILE A 249 -3.77 -8.42 20.82
C ILE A 249 -2.59 -8.11 21.73
N SER A 250 -2.43 -8.92 22.77
CA SER A 250 -1.32 -8.82 23.72
C SER A 250 0.03 -9.04 23.03
N LEU A 251 1.08 -8.39 23.55
CA LEU A 251 2.44 -8.41 23.01
C LEU A 251 3.01 -9.83 22.79
N LEU A 252 2.65 -10.79 23.66
CA LEU A 252 3.06 -12.19 23.57
C LEU A 252 2.47 -12.95 22.37
N ASN A 253 1.38 -12.46 21.79
CA ASN A 253 0.70 -13.10 20.66
C ASN A 253 0.96 -12.37 19.33
N GLN A 254 1.75 -11.29 19.35
CA GLN A 254 2.11 -10.58 18.13
C GLN A 254 3.09 -11.38 17.25
N LEU A 255 3.17 -10.99 15.98
CA LEU A 255 4.06 -11.58 14.97
C LEU A 255 5.52 -11.56 15.46
N ASN A 256 6.28 -12.60 15.11
CA ASN A 256 7.68 -12.75 15.53
C ASN A 256 8.55 -11.55 15.15
N ILE A 257 8.27 -10.92 14.00
CA ILE A 257 8.96 -9.71 13.57
C ILE A 257 8.85 -8.57 14.58
N VAL A 258 7.68 -8.40 15.21
CA VAL A 258 7.43 -7.33 16.20
C VAL A 258 8.11 -7.65 17.53
N LYS A 259 8.06 -8.91 17.97
CA LYS A 259 8.73 -9.35 19.20
C LYS A 259 10.25 -9.19 19.10
N ILE A 260 10.83 -9.63 17.99
CA ILE A 260 12.28 -9.56 17.76
C ILE A 260 12.72 -8.11 17.64
N SER A 261 11.98 -7.26 16.92
CA SER A 261 12.31 -5.84 16.84
C SER A 261 12.21 -5.14 18.19
N LEU A 262 11.22 -5.48 19.01
CA LEU A 262 11.07 -4.90 20.36
C LEU A 262 12.18 -5.35 21.30
N ALA A 263 12.58 -6.62 21.24
CA ALA A 263 13.74 -7.10 21.98
C ALA A 263 15.01 -6.36 21.55
N LEU A 264 15.23 -6.21 20.24
CA LEU A 264 16.38 -5.46 19.71
C LEU A 264 16.35 -3.99 20.12
N THR A 265 15.21 -3.28 20.02
CA THR A 265 15.14 -1.87 20.44
C THR A 265 15.44 -1.70 21.93
N VAL A 266 14.97 -2.60 22.79
CA VAL A 266 15.29 -2.60 24.22
C VAL A 266 16.80 -2.82 24.44
N ILE A 267 17.40 -3.80 23.76
CA ILE A 267 18.86 -4.05 23.85
C ILE A 267 19.66 -2.82 23.43
N PHE A 268 19.30 -2.18 22.31
CA PHE A 268 19.99 -0.99 21.82
C PHE A 268 19.80 0.22 22.76
N LEU A 269 18.63 0.41 23.36
CA LEU A 269 18.39 1.45 24.35
C LEU A 269 19.23 1.25 25.61
N VAL A 270 19.28 0.03 26.14
CA VAL A 270 20.07 -0.30 27.33
C VAL A 270 21.56 -0.13 27.06
N ALA A 271 22.07 -0.61 25.91
CA ALA A 271 23.46 -0.42 25.52
C ALA A 271 23.83 1.07 25.36
N GLY A 272 22.94 1.87 24.75
CA GLY A 272 23.12 3.30 24.61
C GLY A 272 23.15 4.03 25.94
N PHE A 273 22.28 3.64 26.86
CA PHE A 273 22.24 4.21 28.20
C PHE A 273 23.51 3.90 28.99
N ILE A 274 24.00 2.66 28.94
CA ILE A 274 25.25 2.25 29.59
C ILE A 274 26.43 3.04 29.03
N ASN A 275 26.54 3.14 27.69
CA ASN A 275 27.58 3.96 27.04
C ASN A 275 27.50 5.43 27.43
N GLY A 276 26.29 5.99 27.51
CA GLY A 276 26.06 7.37 27.95
C GLY A 276 26.54 7.60 29.37
N VAL A 277 26.17 6.72 30.30
CA VAL A 277 26.60 6.80 31.71
C VAL A 277 28.12 6.65 31.84
N LEU A 278 28.72 5.66 31.17
CA LEU A 278 30.18 5.44 31.20
C LEU A 278 30.94 6.64 30.64
N SER A 279 30.50 7.19 29.50
CA SER A 279 31.11 8.39 28.91
C SER A 279 30.99 9.59 29.84
N SER A 280 29.81 9.83 30.44
CA SER A 280 29.60 10.93 31.38
C SER A 280 30.46 10.81 32.64
N ILE A 281 30.63 9.59 33.19
CA ILE A 281 31.52 9.34 34.33
C ILE A 281 32.97 9.64 33.95
N THR A 282 33.45 9.19 32.77
CA THR A 282 34.82 9.48 32.32
C THR A 282 35.08 10.97 32.12
N PHE A 283 34.08 11.77 31.73
CA PHE A 283 34.23 13.22 31.57
C PHE A 283 34.08 14.03 32.86
N ASN A 284 33.48 13.46 33.92
CA ASN A 284 33.29 14.15 35.21
C ASN A 284 34.53 14.09 36.13
N ASN A 285 35.60 13.40 35.73
CA ASN A 285 36.81 13.28 36.54
C ASN A 285 37.58 14.61 36.55
N LYS A 286 37.84 15.17 37.74
CA LYS A 286 38.33 16.57 37.93
C LYS A 286 39.67 16.86 37.26
N GLN A 287 40.56 15.87 37.14
CA GLN A 287 41.87 16.03 36.47
C GLN A 287 41.77 16.35 34.97
N ILE A 288 40.65 16.03 34.30
CA ILE A 288 40.49 16.19 32.85
C ILE A 288 39.93 17.58 32.50
N CYS A 289 39.24 18.24 33.44
CA CYS A 289 38.56 19.52 33.20
C CYS A 289 39.52 20.73 33.23
N GLU A 290 40.59 20.68 34.04
CA GLU A 290 41.56 21.79 34.19
C GLU A 290 42.55 21.94 33.02
N VAL A 291 42.84 20.86 32.28
CA VAL A 291 43.81 20.86 31.16
C VAL A 291 43.14 21.12 29.80
N GLY A 292 41.81 21.16 29.76
CA GLY A 292 41.01 21.04 28.54
C GLY A 292 41.15 22.18 27.52
N CYS A 293 41.42 23.42 27.93
CA CYS A 293 41.33 24.55 26.99
C CYS A 293 42.55 24.68 26.05
N ASP A 294 43.77 24.42 26.55
CA ASP A 294 44.99 24.41 25.72
C ASP A 294 45.23 23.05 25.06
N VAL A 295 44.81 21.96 25.72
CA VAL A 295 44.88 20.61 25.16
C VAL A 295 43.91 20.43 24.01
N LEU A 296 42.73 21.07 23.99
CA LEU A 296 41.78 21.03 22.86
C LEU A 296 42.44 21.39 21.51
N LYS A 297 43.38 22.35 21.50
CA LYS A 297 44.08 22.79 20.29
C LYS A 297 45.12 21.76 19.80
N GLN A 298 45.84 21.12 20.73
CA GLN A 298 46.74 19.99 20.41
C GLN A 298 45.97 18.69 20.10
N GLN A 299 44.83 18.51 20.73
CA GLN A 299 43.91 17.40 20.57
C GLN A 299 43.33 17.37 19.16
N ILE A 300 42.90 18.49 18.57
CA ILE A 300 42.44 18.54 17.16
C ILE A 300 43.52 18.02 16.20
N GLN A 301 44.80 18.24 16.51
CA GLN A 301 45.93 17.79 15.71
C GLN A 301 46.30 16.31 15.95
N GLN A 302 46.01 15.78 17.15
CA GLN A 302 46.16 14.37 17.52
C GLN A 302 44.93 13.51 17.15
N TYR A 303 43.75 14.12 16.98
CA TYR A 303 42.44 13.53 16.69
C TYR A 303 42.17 13.30 15.19
N LYS A 304 43.22 13.05 14.41
CA LYS A 304 43.12 12.45 13.05
C LYS A 304 42.25 11.17 13.06
N HIS A 305 42.22 10.47 14.20
CA HIS A 305 41.36 9.32 14.51
C HIS A 305 39.87 9.65 14.67
N LEU A 306 39.53 10.87 15.08
CA LEU A 306 38.17 11.36 15.28
C LEU A 306 37.55 11.81 13.95
N LEU A 307 38.36 12.35 13.03
CA LEU A 307 37.97 12.57 11.62
C LEU A 307 37.79 11.24 10.87
N THR A 308 38.68 10.27 11.07
CA THR A 308 38.53 8.92 10.51
C THR A 308 37.34 8.16 11.12
N ALA A 309 36.97 8.44 12.37
CA ALA A 309 35.72 7.95 12.98
C ALA A 309 34.47 8.44 12.23
N SER A 310 34.40 9.75 11.96
CA SER A 310 33.32 10.35 11.17
C SER A 310 33.30 9.83 9.72
N VAL A 311 34.46 9.54 9.12
CA VAL A 311 34.53 8.90 7.80
C VAL A 311 34.11 7.43 7.85
N LEU A 312 34.47 6.67 8.90
CA LEU A 312 33.99 5.32 9.15
C LEU A 312 32.48 5.29 9.39
N LEU A 313 31.93 6.27 10.10
CA LEU A 313 30.49 6.47 10.31
C LEU A 313 29.77 6.71 8.98
N VAL A 314 30.35 7.53 8.09
CA VAL A 314 29.83 7.73 6.73
C VAL A 314 29.94 6.44 5.91
N ILE A 315 31.06 5.72 5.96
CA ILE A 315 31.28 4.47 5.23
C ILE A 315 30.39 3.32 5.74
N LEU A 316 30.12 3.22 7.04
CA LEU A 316 29.14 2.28 7.61
C LEU A 316 27.69 2.73 7.39
N GLY A 317 27.47 4.03 7.18
CA GLY A 317 26.21 4.59 6.69
C GLY A 317 25.98 4.38 5.19
N LEU A 318 27.02 4.17 4.39
CA LEU A 318 26.91 3.88 2.95
C LEU A 318 26.14 2.59 2.66
N PRO A 319 26.28 1.47 3.39
CA PRO A 319 25.39 0.31 3.25
C PRO A 319 23.91 0.67 3.36
N ARG A 320 23.54 1.55 4.29
CA ARG A 320 22.16 2.06 4.40
C ARG A 320 21.77 2.84 3.14
N LEU A 321 22.65 3.70 2.61
CA LEU A 321 22.41 4.46 1.37
C LEU A 321 22.41 3.59 0.11
N ILE A 322 23.25 2.54 0.03
CA ILE A 322 23.32 1.58 -1.07
C ILE A 322 22.08 0.69 -1.05
N ILE A 323 21.67 0.19 0.12
CA ILE A 323 20.38 -0.50 0.28
C ILE A 323 19.24 0.45 -0.11
N LEU A 324 19.24 1.72 0.31
CA LEU A 324 18.26 2.74 -0.10
C LEU A 324 18.22 2.98 -1.63
N PHE A 325 19.36 2.94 -2.32
CA PHE A 325 19.46 3.22 -3.76
C PHE A 325 19.16 1.99 -4.62
N VAL A 326 19.59 0.80 -4.19
CA VAL A 326 19.28 -0.48 -4.85
C VAL A 326 17.82 -0.89 -4.59
N SER A 327 17.28 -0.53 -3.42
CA SER A 327 15.86 -0.75 -3.06
C SER A 327 14.87 0.22 -3.71
N LYS A 328 15.29 1.03 -4.69
CA LYS A 328 14.39 1.68 -5.66
C LYS A 328 13.47 0.72 -6.44
N CYS A 329 13.39 -0.56 -6.07
CA CYS A 329 12.35 -1.49 -6.45
C CYS A 329 11.89 -2.31 -5.22
N MET A 330 11.09 -1.73 -4.33
CA MET A 330 10.31 -2.52 -3.37
C MET A 330 9.21 -3.27 -4.15
N LYS A 331 9.53 -4.48 -4.63
CA LYS A 331 8.60 -5.36 -5.37
C LYS A 331 7.95 -6.42 -4.50
N SER A 332 8.40 -6.62 -3.25
CA SER A 332 7.92 -7.70 -2.39
C SER A 332 7.91 -7.36 -0.90
N THR A 333 6.88 -7.83 -0.20
CA THR A 333 6.66 -7.66 1.25
C THR A 333 7.59 -8.55 2.10
N ASN A 334 8.27 -9.51 1.48
CA ASN A 334 9.16 -10.44 2.17
C ASN A 334 10.53 -9.82 2.54
N ASP A 335 10.86 -8.66 1.97
CA ASP A 335 12.18 -8.04 2.15
C ASP A 335 12.24 -7.11 3.38
N GLY A 336 11.14 -6.97 4.14
CA GLY A 336 11.05 -6.11 5.33
C GLY A 336 12.14 -6.39 6.38
N TRP A 337 12.56 -7.65 6.48
CA TRP A 337 13.68 -8.07 7.35
C TRP A 337 15.01 -7.43 6.97
N LEU A 338 15.31 -7.25 5.68
CA LEU A 338 16.56 -6.63 5.22
C LEU A 338 16.64 -5.17 5.63
N PHE A 339 15.51 -4.45 5.54
CA PHE A 339 15.43 -3.06 5.98
C PHE A 339 15.50 -2.92 7.50
N LEU A 340 14.86 -3.82 8.23
CA LEU A 340 14.90 -3.86 9.69
C LEU A 340 16.32 -4.15 10.19
N VAL A 341 17.04 -5.07 9.55
CA VAL A 341 18.47 -5.33 9.79
C VAL A 341 19.32 -4.09 9.44
N GLY A 342 19.14 -3.49 8.27
CA GLY A 342 19.86 -2.26 7.88
C GLY A 342 19.60 -1.08 8.82
N TYR A 343 18.38 -0.96 9.35
CA TYR A 343 18.00 0.03 10.35
C TYR A 343 18.78 -0.19 11.65
N PHE A 344 18.82 -1.42 12.18
CA PHE A 344 19.58 -1.72 13.39
C PHE A 344 21.10 -1.64 13.21
N ILE A 345 21.63 -2.02 12.04
CA ILE A 345 23.05 -1.84 11.71
C ILE A 345 23.46 -0.37 11.81
N SER A 346 22.57 0.57 11.45
CA SER A 346 22.88 2.00 11.54
C SER A 346 23.06 2.52 12.97
N PHE A 347 22.63 1.77 14.00
CA PHE A 347 22.88 2.10 15.42
C PHE A 347 24.20 1.52 15.96
N ILE A 348 24.84 0.59 15.26
CA ILE A 348 26.11 -0.01 15.71
C ILE A 348 27.24 1.04 15.81
N PRO A 349 27.43 1.95 14.85
CA PRO A 349 28.51 2.94 14.91
C PRO A 349 28.50 3.87 16.15
N PRO A 350 27.40 4.54 16.54
CA PRO A 350 27.39 5.36 17.75
C PRO A 350 27.63 4.53 19.02
N MET A 351 27.23 3.26 19.05
CA MET A 351 27.44 2.36 20.20
C MET A 351 28.89 1.90 20.36
N LEU A 352 29.64 1.80 19.27
CA LEU A 352 31.05 1.42 19.32
C LEU A 352 31.98 2.60 19.65
N THR A 353 31.47 3.83 19.73
CA THR A 353 32.31 5.01 19.99
C THR A 353 33.06 4.92 21.32
N PHE A 354 32.41 4.48 22.40
CA PHE A 354 33.06 4.31 23.69
C PHE A 354 34.15 3.22 23.66
N VAL A 355 33.84 2.06 23.07
CA VAL A 355 34.76 0.91 22.99
C VAL A 355 35.96 1.21 22.08
N VAL A 356 35.74 1.92 20.98
CA VAL A 356 36.79 2.22 19.99
C VAL A 356 37.63 3.43 20.38
N PHE A 357 37.03 4.46 20.97
CA PHE A 357 37.74 5.73 21.24
C PHE A 357 38.09 5.94 22.71
N ILE A 358 37.24 5.49 23.65
CA ILE A 358 37.43 5.79 25.08
C ILE A 358 38.21 4.66 25.77
N LEU A 359 37.83 3.39 25.54
CA LEU A 359 38.45 2.22 26.19
C LEU A 359 39.96 2.02 25.92
N PRO A 360 40.50 2.23 24.70
CA PRO A 360 41.92 2.00 24.41
C PRO A 360 42.79 3.25 24.65
N SER A 361 42.18 4.41 24.91
CA SER A 361 42.90 5.65 25.15
C SER A 361 43.59 5.60 26.52
N LYS A 362 44.90 5.78 26.53
CA LYS A 362 45.69 5.90 27.77
C LYS A 362 45.26 7.11 28.61
N PHE A 363 44.70 8.15 27.97
CA PHE A 363 44.25 9.38 28.62
C PHE A 363 43.01 9.23 29.49
N TYR A 364 42.17 8.21 29.25
CA TYR A 364 40.93 7.97 29.99
C TYR A 364 41.04 6.77 30.96
N LYS A 365 42.24 6.19 31.09
CA LYS A 365 42.52 5.01 31.93
C LYS A 365 43.17 5.36 33.27
N GLU A 366 43.63 6.60 33.41
CA GLU A 366 44.09 7.24 34.64
C GLU A 366 42.99 8.20 35.12
#